data_AF-A0A671VIX0-F1
#
_entry.id   AF-A0A671VIX0-F1
#
_cell.length_a   1.000
_cell.length_b   1.000
_cell.length_c   1.000
_cell.angle_alpha   90.00
_cell.angle_beta   90.00
_cell.angle_gamma   90.00
#
_symmetry.space_group_name_H-M   'P 1'
#
loop_
_entity.id
_entity.type
_entity.pdbx_description
1 polymer ?
#
loop_
_entity_poly.entity_id
_entity_poly.type
_entity_poly.pdbx_seq_one_letter_code
_entity_poly.pdbx_strand_id
1 'polypeptide(L)'
;MDIIGRKNYGNKEAGFCVRTDGRTKARVFQSTRKRSVPTIGCCSVGRFAVKITREKLPADTQQHNSSPSALLRTCLHFSSTKMPATSEIHTESGCRKEEESHKMAAPEKKNFGVLCDERGYLDQIEYIMQHGRTKGDRTGTGVISVFGAQARYSLRDQFPLLTTKRVFWRGILEELLWFIKGSTNAKELSEKGVKIWEANGSRAFLDNLGFTDREEGDLGPVYGFQWRHFGAEYTNMHADYTGQGVDQLQKVIDTIKKNPEDRRIIMCAWNPKDLPFMALPPCHALCQFYVCDGELSCQLYQRSGDMGLGVPFNIASYALLTYMIAHITGLKPGDFVHTLGDAHIYINHIEPLKVQLQREIRPFPKLKILRQVESIDDFRAEDFEICDYNPHPTIKMQMAV
;
A
#
# COMPACT_ATOMS: atom_id res chain seq x y z
N MET A 1 -9.14 -39.66 49.10
CA MET A 1 -8.35 -40.82 49.55
C MET A 1 -8.15 -41.74 48.35
N ASP A 2 -6.97 -41.62 47.75
CA ASP A 2 -6.04 -42.71 47.42
C ASP A 2 -6.40 -43.88 46.47
N ILE A 3 -5.36 -44.15 45.63
CA ILE A 3 -4.89 -45.44 45.05
C ILE A 3 -5.45 -45.78 43.65
N ILE A 4 -4.67 -45.63 42.55
CA ILE A 4 -3.55 -46.47 42.03
C ILE A 4 -4.04 -47.92 41.74
N GLY A 5 -3.80 -48.59 40.61
CA GLY A 5 -2.92 -48.36 39.47
C GLY A 5 -2.91 -49.57 38.50
N ARG A 6 -1.97 -49.47 37.55
CA ARG A 6 -1.53 -50.33 36.43
C ARG A 6 -1.80 -51.85 36.48
N LYS A 7 -1.94 -52.43 35.28
CA LYS A 7 -1.15 -53.61 34.85
C LYS A 7 -1.03 -53.74 33.32
N ASN A 8 0.22 -53.92 32.87
CA ASN A 8 0.67 -54.37 31.54
C ASN A 8 0.31 -55.84 31.30
N TYR A 9 0.23 -56.27 30.03
CA TYR A 9 0.88 -57.48 29.51
C TYR A 9 0.97 -57.41 27.98
N GLY A 10 2.17 -57.65 27.43
CA GLY A 10 2.37 -57.93 26.01
C GLY A 10 2.69 -59.41 25.78
N ASN A 11 2.60 -59.88 24.53
CA ASN A 11 3.55 -60.81 23.91
C ASN A 11 3.15 -61.18 22.47
N LYS A 12 4.17 -61.17 21.58
CA LYS A 12 4.57 -62.23 20.59
C LYS A 12 3.61 -62.62 19.46
N GLU A 13 4.06 -63.07 18.28
CA GLU A 13 5.29 -63.05 17.45
C GLU A 13 4.94 -63.85 16.17
N ALA A 14 5.82 -63.80 15.16
CA ALA A 14 5.95 -64.70 13.99
C ALA A 14 4.99 -64.48 12.79
N GLY A 15 5.41 -64.56 11.52
CA GLY A 15 6.72 -64.80 10.91
C GLY A 15 6.58 -65.33 9.46
N PHE A 16 7.62 -65.10 8.64
CA PHE A 16 8.03 -65.78 7.37
C PHE A 16 7.60 -65.29 5.96
N CYS A 17 8.53 -64.53 5.34
CA CYS A 17 9.32 -64.74 4.09
C CYS A 17 8.78 -65.56 2.88
N VAL A 18 8.87 -64.99 1.64
CA VAL A 18 9.54 -65.57 0.43
C VAL A 18 9.97 -64.44 -0.55
N ARG A 19 11.16 -64.60 -1.17
CA ARG A 19 11.84 -63.74 -2.17
C ARG A 19 11.52 -64.12 -3.63
N THR A 20 11.67 -63.16 -4.56
CA THR A 20 12.56 -63.10 -5.78
C THR A 20 12.14 -61.88 -6.63
N ASP A 21 12.90 -61.23 -7.52
CA ASP A 21 14.32 -60.91 -7.76
C ASP A 21 14.31 -59.79 -8.84
N GLY A 22 15.28 -58.88 -8.91
CA GLY A 22 15.32 -57.87 -10.00
C GLY A 22 16.12 -56.58 -9.71
N ARG A 23 17.36 -56.54 -10.21
CA ARG A 23 18.43 -55.55 -9.96
C ARG A 23 18.19 -54.18 -10.63
N THR A 24 18.74 -53.10 -10.05
CA THR A 24 19.85 -52.29 -10.63
C THR A 24 20.58 -51.50 -9.53
N LYS A 25 21.92 -51.44 -9.65
CA LYS A 25 22.94 -51.01 -8.67
C LYS A 25 23.11 -49.48 -8.61
N ALA A 26 23.51 -48.96 -7.45
CA ALA A 26 24.73 -48.14 -7.31
C ALA A 26 25.21 -48.10 -5.85
N ARG A 27 26.54 -48.17 -5.68
CA ARG A 27 27.30 -48.45 -4.45
C ARG A 27 27.54 -47.20 -3.61
N VAL A 28 27.59 -47.35 -2.28
CA VAL A 28 28.61 -46.72 -1.42
C VAL A 28 29.02 -47.73 -0.35
N PHE A 29 30.32 -47.99 -0.23
CA PHE A 29 30.95 -48.87 0.77
C PHE A 29 31.48 -48.03 1.94
N GLN A 30 31.47 -48.67 3.11
CA GLN A 30 31.99 -48.27 4.43
C GLN A 30 33.47 -47.82 4.40
N SER A 31 34.04 -47.09 5.38
CA SER A 31 34.38 -47.64 6.71
C SER A 31 35.30 -46.69 7.53
N THR A 32 34.97 -46.54 8.83
CA THR A 32 35.79 -46.41 10.07
C THR A 32 37.06 -45.54 10.15
N ARG A 33 37.16 -44.69 11.20
CA ARG A 33 37.94 -44.91 12.47
C ARG A 33 38.04 -43.65 13.34
N LYS A 34 38.27 -43.90 14.64
CA LYS A 34 38.40 -42.98 15.79
C LYS A 34 39.78 -42.28 15.89
N ARG A 35 39.75 -41.14 16.62
CA ARG A 35 40.68 -40.60 17.65
C ARG A 35 41.64 -39.41 17.32
N SER A 36 41.48 -38.40 18.20
CA SER A 36 42.45 -37.51 18.89
C SER A 36 43.12 -36.31 18.20
N VAL A 37 43.11 -35.21 18.97
CA VAL A 37 43.60 -33.83 18.79
C VAL A 37 45.15 -33.76 18.79
N PRO A 38 45.79 -32.71 18.21
CA PRO A 38 46.25 -31.59 19.04
C PRO A 38 46.09 -30.19 18.39
N THR A 39 46.36 -29.17 19.21
CA THR A 39 46.13 -27.72 19.12
C THR A 39 47.05 -26.91 18.17
N ILE A 40 46.66 -25.63 18.00
CA ILE A 40 47.40 -24.40 17.59
C ILE A 40 47.21 -23.93 16.14
N GLY A 41 46.79 -22.65 15.98
CA GLY A 41 47.05 -21.86 14.77
C GLY A 41 45.99 -20.81 14.44
N CYS A 42 46.10 -19.61 15.01
CA CYS A 42 45.31 -18.43 14.64
C CYS A 42 45.84 -17.86 13.32
N CYS A 43 44.99 -17.64 12.31
CA CYS A 43 45.31 -16.84 11.12
C CYS A 43 44.10 -16.07 10.58
N SER A 44 44.19 -14.74 10.77
CA SER A 44 43.75 -13.63 9.91
C SER A 44 42.50 -13.76 9.03
N VAL A 45 41.47 -12.99 9.41
CA VAL A 45 40.39 -12.51 8.54
C VAL A 45 40.78 -11.12 8.01
N GLY A 46 40.94 -10.99 6.70
CA GLY A 46 41.19 -9.72 6.03
C GLY A 46 39.95 -8.82 6.05
N ARG A 47 40.11 -7.59 6.55
CA ARG A 47 39.15 -6.48 6.37
C ARG A 47 39.74 -5.50 5.36
N PHE A 48 38.99 -5.23 4.30
CA PHE A 48 39.22 -4.08 3.41
C PHE A 48 38.74 -2.81 4.13
N ALA A 49 39.66 -1.85 4.32
CA ALA A 49 39.36 -0.51 4.82
C ALA A 49 39.74 0.51 3.74
N VAL A 50 38.76 1.30 3.30
CA VAL A 50 38.95 2.45 2.40
C VAL A 50 39.42 3.63 3.25
N LYS A 51 40.59 4.18 2.90
CA LYS A 51 41.28 5.26 3.60
C LYS A 51 40.83 6.61 3.00
N ILE A 52 40.11 7.42 3.77
CA ILE A 52 39.86 8.84 3.47
C ILE A 52 40.77 9.66 4.38
N THR A 53 41.71 10.39 3.79
CA THR A 53 42.60 11.32 4.49
C THR A 53 41.90 12.66 4.71
N ARG A 54 41.78 13.09 5.97
CA ARG A 54 41.49 14.48 6.36
C ARG A 54 42.71 15.03 7.09
N GLU A 55 43.31 16.07 6.53
CA GLU A 55 44.35 16.87 7.16
C GLU A 55 43.74 17.73 8.28
N LYS A 56 44.45 17.83 9.41
CA LYS A 56 44.15 18.72 10.53
C LYS A 56 45.15 19.88 10.51
N LEU A 57 44.65 21.11 10.56
CA LEU A 57 45.41 22.30 10.96
C LEU A 57 45.28 22.51 12.48
N PRO A 58 46.30 23.02 13.18
CA PRO A 58 46.25 23.27 14.61
C PRO A 58 45.63 24.63 14.95
N ALA A 59 45.06 24.71 16.16
CA ALA A 59 44.50 25.92 16.76
C ALA A 59 45.56 26.64 17.60
N ASP A 60 45.54 27.98 17.55
CA ASP A 60 46.15 28.81 18.59
C ASP A 60 45.37 30.11 18.85
N THR A 61 45.20 30.33 20.15
CA THR A 61 44.76 31.42 21.03
C THR A 61 44.69 32.89 20.53
N GLN A 62 43.58 33.62 20.82
CA GLN A 62 43.48 34.83 21.68
C GLN A 62 42.29 35.78 21.37
N GLN A 63 41.89 36.51 22.42
CA GLN A 63 40.73 37.38 22.64
C GLN A 63 40.67 38.65 21.77
N HIS A 64 39.46 39.18 21.48
CA HIS A 64 38.98 40.48 22.01
C HIS A 64 37.57 40.89 21.50
N ASN A 65 36.87 41.60 22.39
CA ASN A 65 35.56 42.25 22.26
C ASN A 65 35.38 43.15 21.03
N SER A 66 34.15 43.20 20.50
CA SER A 66 33.28 44.41 20.38
C SER A 66 32.36 44.39 19.15
N SER A 67 31.07 44.67 19.39
CA SER A 67 30.07 45.21 18.44
C SER A 67 30.08 46.75 18.63
N PRO A 68 29.53 47.66 17.77
CA PRO A 68 28.46 47.46 16.77
C PRO A 68 28.51 48.31 15.46
N SER A 69 27.47 48.12 14.64
CA SER A 69 26.80 49.11 13.74
C SER A 69 27.15 49.19 12.23
N ALA A 70 26.11 48.90 11.43
CA ALA A 70 25.48 49.69 10.37
C ALA A 70 26.26 50.34 9.20
N LEU A 71 25.62 50.24 8.02
CA LEU A 71 25.70 51.06 6.79
C LEU A 71 26.87 50.79 5.81
N LEU A 72 26.58 50.28 4.61
CA LEU A 72 26.45 51.11 3.39
C LEU A 72 26.06 50.26 2.16
N ARG A 73 25.20 50.84 1.31
CA ARG A 73 24.95 50.45 -0.07
C ARG A 73 26.26 50.56 -0.89
N THR A 74 26.41 49.79 -1.97
CA THR A 74 26.63 50.27 -3.36
C THR A 74 26.74 49.09 -4.34
N CYS A 75 26.04 49.21 -5.47
CA CYS A 75 26.10 48.31 -6.64
C CYS A 75 27.44 48.41 -7.38
N LEU A 76 27.96 47.30 -7.91
CA LEU A 76 28.83 47.32 -9.08
C LEU A 76 28.48 46.16 -10.02
N HIS A 77 28.26 46.53 -11.28
CA HIS A 77 28.09 45.70 -12.47
C HIS A 77 29.34 44.86 -12.76
N PHE A 78 29.13 43.69 -13.37
CA PHE A 78 30.05 43.18 -14.39
C PHE A 78 29.29 42.64 -15.62
N SER A 79 29.76 43.13 -16.76
CA SER A 79 29.41 42.92 -18.17
C SER A 79 29.45 41.43 -18.58
N SER A 80 28.40 40.91 -19.21
CA SER A 80 28.16 40.78 -20.68
C SER A 80 29.06 39.79 -21.43
N THR A 81 28.40 38.81 -22.05
CA THR A 81 28.72 38.32 -23.41
C THR A 81 27.41 37.97 -24.12
N LYS A 82 27.12 38.71 -25.20
CA LYS A 82 26.09 38.47 -26.22
C LYS A 82 26.65 37.52 -27.29
N MET A 83 25.77 36.83 -28.03
CA MET A 83 25.79 36.73 -29.50
C MET A 83 24.41 36.29 -30.06
N PRO A 84 24.09 36.58 -31.35
CA PRO A 84 22.82 37.20 -31.73
C PRO A 84 21.90 36.37 -32.67
N ALA A 85 20.75 36.97 -32.97
CA ALA A 85 19.69 36.53 -33.88
C ALA A 85 19.98 36.82 -35.37
N THR A 86 19.24 36.15 -36.27
CA THR A 86 18.76 36.63 -37.59
C THR A 86 17.40 35.92 -37.83
N SER A 87 16.34 36.53 -38.38
CA SER A 87 16.24 37.46 -39.50
C SER A 87 14.96 38.33 -39.40
N GLU A 88 15.05 39.56 -39.91
CA GLU A 88 13.96 40.51 -40.15
C GLU A 88 13.53 40.45 -41.62
N ILE A 89 12.24 40.63 -41.92
CA ILE A 89 11.76 41.28 -43.16
C ILE A 89 10.51 42.13 -42.82
N HIS A 90 10.55 43.40 -43.25
CA HIS A 90 9.54 44.47 -43.11
C HIS A 90 8.29 44.28 -44.00
N THR A 91 7.14 44.87 -43.62
CA THR A 91 6.46 46.03 -44.29
C THR A 91 5.03 46.27 -43.77
N GLU A 92 4.58 47.53 -43.85
CA GLU A 92 3.38 48.11 -43.22
C GLU A 92 2.07 48.04 -44.02
N SER A 93 0.96 48.21 -43.28
CA SER A 93 -0.31 48.89 -43.63
C SER A 93 -1.39 48.15 -44.45
N GLY A 94 -2.66 48.31 -44.02
CA GLY A 94 -3.81 48.21 -44.92
C GLY A 94 -5.09 47.56 -44.39
N CYS A 95 -6.05 48.40 -43.97
CA CYS A 95 -7.50 48.31 -44.22
C CYS A 95 -8.39 47.19 -43.60
N ARG A 96 -9.50 47.67 -43.02
CA ARG A 96 -10.66 46.93 -42.47
C ARG A 96 -11.25 45.90 -43.43
N LYS A 97 -11.68 44.74 -42.89
CA LYS A 97 -12.98 44.11 -43.19
C LYS A 97 -13.52 43.40 -41.94
N GLU A 98 -14.77 43.70 -41.62
CA GLU A 98 -15.59 42.93 -40.68
C GLU A 98 -15.96 41.61 -41.35
N GLU A 99 -15.66 40.49 -40.69
CA GLU A 99 -16.25 39.19 -41.00
C GLU A 99 -16.78 38.59 -39.70
N GLU A 100 -18.10 38.59 -39.57
CA GLU A 100 -18.84 37.82 -38.59
C GLU A 100 -18.54 36.32 -38.81
N SER A 101 -17.75 35.73 -37.92
CA SER A 101 -17.60 34.28 -37.84
C SER A 101 -18.32 33.78 -36.58
N HIS A 102 -19.32 32.93 -36.80
CA HIS A 102 -19.98 32.13 -35.78
C HIS A 102 -18.92 31.38 -34.96
N LYS A 103 -18.64 31.86 -33.75
CA LYS A 103 -17.90 31.11 -32.75
C LYS A 103 -18.78 29.97 -32.25
N MET A 104 -18.61 28.78 -32.82
CA MET A 104 -18.92 27.56 -32.09
C MET A 104 -18.10 27.61 -30.80
N ALA A 105 -18.79 27.57 -29.65
CA ALA A 105 -18.15 27.54 -28.35
C ALA A 105 -17.15 26.38 -28.34
N ALA A 106 -15.86 26.69 -28.19
CA ALA A 106 -14.86 25.69 -27.92
C ALA A 106 -15.28 24.93 -26.66
N PRO A 107 -15.09 23.59 -26.59
CA PRO A 107 -15.38 22.86 -25.37
C PRO A 107 -14.56 23.51 -24.26
N GLU A 108 -15.23 23.96 -23.20
CA GLU A 108 -14.56 24.53 -22.04
C GLU A 108 -13.47 23.55 -21.61
N LYS A 109 -12.22 23.99 -21.65
CA LYS A 109 -11.11 23.24 -21.06
C LYS A 109 -11.44 23.14 -19.57
N LYS A 110 -11.95 21.99 -19.12
CA LYS A 110 -12.09 21.66 -17.70
C LYS A 110 -10.75 22.00 -17.05
N ASN A 111 -10.76 22.98 -16.15
CA ASN A 111 -9.57 23.37 -15.41
C ASN A 111 -9.22 22.19 -14.50
N PHE A 112 -8.22 21.39 -14.85
CA PHE A 112 -7.68 20.30 -14.02
C PHE A 112 -6.85 20.84 -12.84
N GLY A 113 -7.33 21.94 -12.24
CA GLY A 113 -6.67 22.66 -11.17
C GLY A 113 -7.42 22.47 -9.86
N VAL A 114 -6.88 21.58 -9.02
CA VAL A 114 -6.94 21.64 -7.55
C VAL A 114 -8.22 21.11 -6.89
N LEU A 115 -8.05 19.95 -6.23
CA LEU A 115 -9.02 19.17 -5.42
C LEU A 115 -10.15 18.54 -6.27
N CYS A 116 -10.77 17.45 -5.82
CA CYS A 116 -12.23 17.29 -5.87
C CYS A 116 -12.69 15.83 -5.69
N ASP A 117 -12.46 15.24 -4.51
CA ASP A 117 -13.43 14.32 -3.90
C ASP A 117 -14.04 13.27 -4.86
N GLU A 118 -15.35 13.05 -4.84
CA GLU A 118 -16.00 12.03 -5.70
C GLU A 118 -15.90 12.37 -7.20
N ARG A 119 -15.85 13.66 -7.55
CA ARG A 119 -15.74 14.10 -8.95
C ARG A 119 -14.43 13.63 -9.59
N GLY A 120 -13.33 13.68 -8.85
CA GLY A 120 -12.01 13.22 -9.30
C GLY A 120 -11.97 11.71 -9.56
N TYR A 121 -12.74 10.91 -8.82
CA TYR A 121 -12.92 9.49 -9.10
C TYR A 121 -13.70 9.27 -10.41
N LEU A 122 -14.80 10.00 -10.61
CA LEU A 122 -15.64 9.87 -11.81
C LEU A 122 -14.95 10.39 -13.08
N ASP A 123 -14.22 11.51 -12.99
CA ASP A 123 -13.45 12.06 -14.10
C ASP A 123 -12.33 11.08 -14.53
N GLN A 124 -11.72 10.35 -13.59
CA GLN A 124 -10.77 9.28 -13.94
C GLN A 124 -11.42 8.12 -14.68
N ILE A 125 -12.64 7.71 -14.28
CA ILE A 125 -13.39 6.68 -15.02
C ILE A 125 -13.68 7.16 -16.44
N GLU A 126 -14.22 8.38 -16.59
CA GLU A 126 -14.51 8.99 -17.88
C GLU A 126 -13.25 9.05 -18.75
N TYR A 127 -12.13 9.50 -18.18
CA TYR A 127 -10.84 9.56 -18.86
C TYR A 127 -10.36 8.18 -19.34
N ILE A 128 -10.43 7.15 -18.49
CA ILE A 128 -10.04 5.78 -18.86
C ILE A 128 -10.93 5.25 -19.98
N MET A 129 -12.24 5.48 -19.92
CA MET A 129 -13.17 5.04 -20.98
C MET A 129 -12.88 5.71 -22.33
N GLN A 130 -12.49 6.98 -22.33
CA GLN A 130 -12.25 7.75 -23.56
C GLN A 130 -10.84 7.55 -24.14
N HIS A 131 -9.83 7.41 -23.28
CA HIS A 131 -8.43 7.48 -23.67
C HIS A 131 -7.61 6.24 -23.32
N GLY A 132 -8.18 5.32 -22.54
CA GLY A 132 -7.50 4.09 -22.14
C GLY A 132 -7.24 3.17 -23.33
N ARG A 133 -6.26 2.29 -23.14
CA ARG A 133 -5.91 1.25 -24.11
C ARG A 133 -6.43 -0.09 -23.64
N THR A 134 -7.05 -0.83 -24.56
CA THR A 134 -7.46 -2.21 -24.29
C THR A 134 -6.22 -3.09 -24.15
N LYS A 135 -6.22 -3.95 -23.14
CA LYS A 135 -5.21 -5.01 -22.96
C LYS A 135 -5.87 -6.25 -22.38
N GLY A 136 -5.24 -7.41 -22.60
CA GLY A 136 -5.55 -8.61 -21.84
C GLY A 136 -5.10 -8.49 -20.39
N ASP A 137 -5.51 -9.44 -19.57
CA ASP A 137 -5.11 -9.54 -18.16
C ASP A 137 -5.11 -11.02 -17.71
N ARG A 138 -4.57 -11.28 -16.51
CA ARG A 138 -4.42 -12.65 -15.99
C ARG A 138 -5.75 -13.39 -15.78
N THR A 139 -6.87 -12.68 -15.66
CA THR A 139 -8.21 -13.26 -15.44
C THR A 139 -8.91 -13.63 -16.75
N GLY A 140 -8.40 -13.16 -17.89
CA GLY A 140 -9.03 -13.37 -19.20
C GLY A 140 -10.23 -12.46 -19.50
N THR A 141 -10.61 -11.55 -18.60
CA THR A 141 -11.72 -10.60 -18.80
C THR A 141 -11.37 -9.48 -19.79
N GLY A 142 -10.10 -9.06 -19.78
CA GLY A 142 -9.61 -7.88 -20.47
C GLY A 142 -10.00 -6.59 -19.74
N VAL A 143 -9.20 -5.55 -19.96
CA VAL A 143 -9.40 -4.22 -19.35
C VAL A 143 -9.14 -3.11 -20.36
N ILE A 144 -9.69 -1.92 -20.07
CA ILE A 144 -9.27 -0.65 -20.64
C ILE A 144 -8.48 0.09 -19.55
N SER A 145 -7.24 0.48 -19.84
CA SER A 145 -6.33 1.03 -18.81
C SER A 145 -5.56 2.26 -19.26
N VAL A 146 -5.21 3.11 -18.30
CA VAL A 146 -4.21 4.17 -18.40
C VAL A 146 -3.12 3.96 -17.35
N PHE A 147 -1.92 4.49 -17.59
CA PHE A 147 -0.81 4.37 -16.65
C PHE A 147 -0.49 5.73 -16.03
N GLY A 148 -0.66 5.83 -14.71
CA GLY A 148 -0.55 7.06 -13.95
C GLY A 148 -1.89 7.79 -13.85
N ALA A 149 -2.44 7.86 -12.64
CA ALA A 149 -3.55 8.74 -12.29
C ALA A 149 -3.44 9.16 -10.82
N GLN A 150 -4.04 10.30 -10.45
CA GLN A 150 -4.04 10.76 -9.06
C GLN A 150 -5.32 11.53 -8.74
N ALA A 151 -5.88 11.26 -7.56
CA ALA A 151 -6.94 12.06 -6.96
C ALA A 151 -6.60 12.46 -5.52
N ARG A 152 -7.25 13.52 -5.05
CA ARG A 152 -7.15 14.03 -3.69
C ARG A 152 -8.54 14.20 -3.09
N TYR A 153 -8.71 13.69 -1.87
CA TYR A 153 -9.93 13.72 -1.09
C TYR A 153 -9.66 14.49 0.21
N SER A 154 -10.49 15.48 0.53
CA SER A 154 -10.37 16.13 1.84
C SER A 154 -11.08 15.30 2.89
N LEU A 155 -10.44 15.09 4.05
CA LEU A 155 -10.99 14.36 5.19
C LEU A 155 -11.53 15.32 6.28
N ARG A 156 -11.53 16.62 6.01
CA ARG A 156 -11.99 17.64 6.97
C ARG A 156 -13.52 17.67 6.95
N ASP A 157 -14.14 17.29 8.06
CA ASP A 157 -15.60 17.27 8.26
C ASP A 157 -16.40 16.40 7.25
N GLN A 158 -15.74 15.45 6.60
CA GLN A 158 -16.37 14.51 5.65
C GLN A 158 -15.52 13.24 5.48
N PHE A 159 -16.17 12.13 5.11
CA PHE A 159 -15.52 10.85 4.87
C PHE A 159 -15.74 10.40 3.42
N PRO A 160 -14.68 10.13 2.63
CA PRO A 160 -14.80 9.88 1.18
C PRO A 160 -15.31 8.48 0.87
N LEU A 161 -16.59 8.25 1.18
CA LEU A 161 -17.35 7.06 0.83
C LEU A 161 -18.30 7.41 -0.31
N LEU A 162 -18.03 6.86 -1.50
CA LEU A 162 -18.74 7.22 -2.73
C LEU A 162 -20.27 7.20 -2.56
N THR A 163 -20.92 8.19 -3.17
CA THR A 163 -22.36 8.40 -3.08
C THR A 163 -23.08 8.05 -4.39
N THR A 164 -22.40 8.11 -5.54
CA THR A 164 -22.92 7.67 -6.84
C THR A 164 -23.14 6.16 -6.92
N LYS A 165 -22.63 5.38 -5.96
CA LYS A 165 -23.03 3.98 -5.70
C LYS A 165 -22.90 3.67 -4.23
N ARG A 166 -23.76 2.78 -3.71
CA ARG A 166 -23.60 2.26 -2.35
C ARG A 166 -22.35 1.38 -2.26
N VAL A 167 -21.46 1.74 -1.35
CA VAL A 167 -20.22 1.01 -1.04
C VAL A 167 -20.41 0.19 0.25
N PHE A 168 -19.83 -1.01 0.29
CA PHE A 168 -19.99 -1.94 1.41
C PHE A 168 -19.07 -1.58 2.59
N TRP A 169 -19.51 -0.61 3.41
CA TRP A 169 -18.77 -0.09 4.57
C TRP A 169 -18.24 -1.17 5.52
N ARG A 170 -19.07 -2.12 5.93
CA ARG A 170 -18.66 -3.17 6.88
C ARG A 170 -17.47 -3.99 6.35
N GLY A 171 -17.42 -4.27 5.05
CA GLY A 171 -16.30 -4.97 4.44
C GLY A 171 -14.99 -4.18 4.56
N ILE A 172 -15.04 -2.87 4.27
CA ILE A 172 -13.88 -1.97 4.38
C ILE A 172 -13.35 -1.91 5.80
N LEU A 173 -14.25 -1.73 6.77
CA LEU A 173 -13.90 -1.59 8.18
C LEU A 173 -13.27 -2.87 8.74
N GLU A 174 -13.91 -4.01 8.53
CA GLU A 174 -13.42 -5.30 9.07
C GLU A 174 -12.11 -5.75 8.39
N GLU A 175 -11.96 -5.49 7.09
CA GLU A 175 -10.70 -5.76 6.37
C GLU A 175 -9.56 -4.90 6.92
N LEU A 176 -9.80 -3.61 7.17
CA LEU A 176 -8.76 -2.74 7.73
C LEU A 176 -8.35 -3.19 9.14
N LEU A 177 -9.31 -3.53 10.00
CA LEU A 177 -9.02 -4.06 11.34
C LEU A 177 -8.23 -5.37 11.25
N TRP A 178 -8.54 -6.23 10.27
CA TRP A 178 -7.80 -7.46 9.99
C TRP A 178 -6.36 -7.20 9.53
N PHE A 179 -6.13 -6.21 8.65
CA PHE A 179 -4.79 -5.78 8.28
C PHE A 179 -4.02 -5.22 9.48
N ILE A 180 -4.65 -4.35 10.28
CA ILE A 180 -4.03 -3.75 11.47
C ILE A 180 -3.55 -4.85 12.42
N LYS A 181 -4.38 -5.84 12.74
CA LYS A 181 -4.00 -6.97 13.61
C LYS A 181 -2.85 -7.82 13.05
N GLY A 182 -2.50 -7.68 11.77
CA GLY A 182 -1.47 -8.49 11.12
C GLY A 182 -1.96 -9.88 10.68
N SER A 183 -3.28 -10.12 10.69
CA SER A 183 -3.82 -11.43 10.31
C SER A 183 -3.67 -11.69 8.81
N THR A 184 -3.55 -12.97 8.47
CA THR A 184 -3.43 -13.51 7.11
C THR A 184 -4.45 -14.63 6.85
N ASN A 185 -5.31 -14.90 7.83
CA ASN A 185 -6.38 -15.90 7.75
C ASN A 185 -7.67 -15.27 7.21
N ALA A 186 -8.04 -15.58 5.97
CA ALA A 186 -9.26 -15.09 5.33
C ALA A 186 -10.54 -15.56 6.03
N LYS A 187 -10.50 -16.66 6.79
CA LYS A 187 -11.68 -17.20 7.50
C LYS A 187 -12.17 -16.25 8.60
N GLU A 188 -11.27 -15.48 9.23
CA GLU A 188 -11.66 -14.45 10.22
C GLU A 188 -12.62 -13.40 9.62
N LEU A 189 -12.45 -13.06 8.33
CA LEU A 189 -13.35 -12.15 7.62
C LEU A 189 -14.66 -12.86 7.24
N SER A 190 -14.58 -14.09 6.74
CA SER A 190 -15.75 -14.88 6.36
C SER A 190 -16.70 -15.12 7.53
N GLU A 191 -16.18 -15.40 8.73
CA GLU A 191 -16.95 -15.54 9.97
C GLU A 191 -17.75 -14.28 10.33
N LYS A 192 -17.25 -13.10 9.91
CA LYS A 192 -17.93 -11.80 10.06
C LYS A 192 -18.83 -11.45 8.88
N GLY A 193 -19.02 -12.37 7.93
CA GLY A 193 -19.81 -12.16 6.72
C GLY A 193 -19.11 -11.33 5.64
N VAL A 194 -17.79 -11.14 5.74
CA VAL A 194 -16.98 -10.38 4.77
C VAL A 194 -16.26 -11.36 3.85
N LYS A 195 -16.66 -11.40 2.58
CA LYS A 195 -16.28 -12.45 1.61
C LYS A 195 -15.27 -12.01 0.55
N ILE A 196 -14.67 -10.83 0.70
CA ILE A 196 -13.84 -10.21 -0.34
C ILE A 196 -12.55 -10.99 -0.66
N TRP A 197 -12.07 -11.81 0.29
CA TRP A 197 -10.89 -12.69 0.13
C TRP A 197 -11.24 -14.16 -0.10
N GLU A 198 -12.53 -14.54 -0.12
CA GLU A 198 -12.97 -15.94 -0.17
C GLU A 198 -12.47 -16.65 -1.46
N ALA A 199 -12.54 -15.97 -2.61
CA ALA A 199 -12.05 -16.51 -3.87
C ALA A 199 -10.53 -16.73 -3.87
N ASN A 200 -9.76 -15.74 -3.41
CA ASN A 200 -8.30 -15.79 -3.39
C ASN A 200 -7.74 -16.74 -2.32
N GLY A 201 -8.52 -17.03 -1.28
CA GLY A 201 -8.18 -18.00 -0.23
C GLY A 201 -8.70 -19.42 -0.50
N SER A 202 -9.48 -19.64 -1.56
CA SER A 202 -10.08 -20.95 -1.86
C SER A 202 -9.03 -22.01 -2.17
N ARG A 203 -9.34 -23.27 -1.85
CA ARG A 203 -8.46 -24.41 -2.17
C ARG A 203 -8.01 -24.42 -3.64
N ALA A 204 -8.97 -24.26 -4.56
CA ALA A 204 -8.70 -24.27 -6.00
C ALA A 204 -7.75 -23.15 -6.44
N PHE A 205 -7.90 -21.93 -5.88
CA PHE A 205 -7.03 -20.80 -6.22
C PHE A 205 -5.61 -21.00 -5.68
N LEU A 206 -5.48 -21.46 -4.44
CA LEU A 206 -4.17 -21.76 -3.83
C LEU A 206 -3.44 -22.88 -4.57
N ASP A 207 -4.14 -23.94 -4.99
CA ASP A 207 -3.56 -25.04 -5.78
C ASP A 207 -3.09 -24.57 -7.15
N ASN A 208 -3.85 -23.69 -7.80
CA ASN A 208 -3.46 -23.09 -9.08
C ASN A 208 -2.18 -22.22 -8.97
N LEU A 209 -1.89 -21.68 -7.78
CA LEU A 209 -0.65 -20.98 -7.48
C LEU A 209 0.50 -21.91 -7.03
N GLY A 210 0.24 -23.21 -6.90
CA GLY A 210 1.21 -24.20 -6.45
C GLY A 210 1.33 -24.33 -4.91
N PHE A 211 0.41 -23.75 -4.15
CA PHE A 211 0.40 -23.82 -2.68
C PHE A 211 -0.42 -25.02 -2.17
N THR A 212 -0.08 -26.23 -2.60
CA THR A 212 -0.84 -27.47 -2.28
C THR A 212 -0.85 -27.82 -0.79
N ASP A 213 0.21 -27.45 -0.06
CA ASP A 213 0.38 -27.78 1.36
C ASP A 213 -0.13 -26.68 2.30
N ARG A 214 -0.53 -25.53 1.74
CA ARG A 214 -1.04 -24.38 2.50
C ARG A 214 -2.51 -24.61 2.84
N GLU A 215 -2.96 -24.31 4.07
CA GLU A 215 -4.37 -24.46 4.44
C GLU A 215 -5.29 -23.53 3.63
N GLU A 216 -6.52 -23.97 3.31
CA GLU A 216 -7.53 -23.09 2.73
C GLU A 216 -7.78 -21.88 3.66
N GLY A 217 -7.81 -20.67 3.07
CA GLY A 217 -7.92 -19.41 3.80
C GLY A 217 -6.58 -18.79 4.22
N ASP A 218 -5.46 -19.51 4.16
CA ASP A 218 -4.13 -18.94 4.41
C ASP A 218 -3.67 -18.17 3.16
N LEU A 219 -3.64 -16.84 3.26
CA LEU A 219 -3.28 -15.96 2.15
C LEU A 219 -1.76 -15.78 1.98
N GLY A 220 -0.96 -16.32 2.90
CA GLY A 220 0.47 -16.05 2.99
C GLY A 220 0.78 -14.67 3.60
N PRO A 221 2.04 -14.19 3.48
CA PRO A 221 2.50 -12.95 4.11
C PRO A 221 2.02 -11.68 3.38
N VAL A 222 0.69 -11.49 3.29
CA VAL A 222 0.03 -10.36 2.62
C VAL A 222 0.07 -9.07 3.47
N TYR A 223 -0.83 -8.12 3.23
CA TYR A 223 -0.77 -6.75 3.75
C TYR A 223 -0.51 -6.64 5.25
N GLY A 224 -1.38 -7.22 6.09
CA GLY A 224 -1.24 -7.11 7.55
C GLY A 224 0.09 -7.67 8.06
N PHE A 225 0.51 -8.82 7.52
CA PHE A 225 1.81 -9.40 7.86
C PHE A 225 2.96 -8.44 7.51
N GLN A 226 2.94 -7.82 6.33
CA GLN A 226 3.96 -6.85 5.97
C GLN A 226 3.88 -5.58 6.82
N TRP A 227 2.69 -5.19 7.31
CA TRP A 227 2.54 -4.02 8.18
C TRP A 227 3.12 -4.24 9.58
N ARG A 228 2.96 -5.44 10.15
CA ARG A 228 3.33 -5.75 11.54
C ARG A 228 4.63 -6.55 11.68
N HIS A 229 5.01 -7.30 10.64
CA HIS A 229 6.08 -8.31 10.67
C HIS A 229 6.98 -8.27 9.43
N PHE A 230 7.22 -7.08 8.86
CA PHE A 230 8.00 -6.95 7.62
C PHE A 230 9.37 -7.63 7.72
N GLY A 231 9.65 -8.54 6.79
CA GLY A 231 10.93 -9.27 6.72
C GLY A 231 11.05 -10.50 7.64
N ALA A 232 10.05 -10.79 8.47
CA ALA A 232 9.97 -12.06 9.20
C ALA A 232 9.80 -13.24 8.23
N GLU A 233 10.17 -14.44 8.68
CA GLU A 233 9.95 -15.67 7.90
C GLU A 233 8.52 -16.17 8.14
N TYR A 234 7.70 -16.15 7.09
CA TYR A 234 6.33 -16.67 7.16
C TYR A 234 6.33 -18.19 7.22
N THR A 235 5.52 -18.76 8.10
CA THR A 235 5.33 -20.21 8.22
C THR A 235 3.89 -20.61 7.86
N ASN A 236 2.91 -20.17 8.65
CA ASN A 236 1.48 -20.37 8.41
C ASN A 236 0.65 -19.29 9.11
N MET A 237 -0.65 -19.24 8.82
CA MET A 237 -1.57 -18.24 9.37
C MET A 237 -1.88 -18.37 10.88
N HIS A 238 -1.48 -19.48 11.53
CA HIS A 238 -1.74 -19.74 12.95
C HIS A 238 -0.54 -19.47 13.86
N ALA A 239 0.63 -19.21 13.28
CA ALA A 239 1.85 -18.97 14.05
C ALA A 239 1.81 -17.61 14.77
N ASP A 240 2.48 -17.54 15.92
CA ASP A 240 2.70 -16.29 16.64
C ASP A 240 3.94 -15.57 16.09
N TYR A 241 3.70 -14.43 15.45
CA TYR A 241 4.75 -13.57 14.89
C TYR A 241 5.11 -12.39 15.81
N THR A 242 4.63 -12.36 17.05
CA THR A 242 4.92 -11.30 18.01
C THR A 242 6.43 -11.09 18.17
N GLY A 243 6.87 -9.84 18.00
CA GLY A 243 8.28 -9.46 18.08
C GLY A 243 9.15 -9.89 16.88
N GLN A 244 8.58 -10.50 15.85
CA GLN A 244 9.28 -10.88 14.64
C GLN A 244 9.13 -9.81 13.54
N GLY A 245 10.19 -9.61 12.77
CA GLY A 245 10.22 -8.62 11.68
C GLY A 245 10.22 -7.18 12.16
N VAL A 246 9.77 -6.27 11.30
CA VAL A 246 9.62 -4.84 11.60
C VAL A 246 8.14 -4.48 11.66
N ASP A 247 7.68 -3.98 12.81
CA ASP A 247 6.35 -3.39 12.95
C ASP A 247 6.35 -1.96 12.36
N GLN A 248 6.01 -1.87 11.07
CA GLN A 248 5.96 -0.61 10.34
C GLN A 248 4.82 0.27 10.82
N LEU A 249 3.65 -0.30 11.13
CA LEU A 249 2.49 0.45 11.61
C LEU A 249 2.81 1.14 12.93
N GLN A 250 3.36 0.39 13.90
CA GLN A 250 3.75 0.99 15.18
C GLN A 250 4.86 2.02 15.00
N LYS A 251 5.85 1.77 14.13
CA LYS A 251 6.91 2.75 13.84
C LYS A 251 6.36 4.04 13.23
N VAL A 252 5.35 3.96 12.36
CA VAL A 252 4.66 5.14 11.81
C VAL A 252 4.00 5.94 12.94
N ILE A 253 3.21 5.28 13.79
CA ILE A 253 2.50 5.92 14.90
C ILE A 253 3.49 6.59 15.86
N ASP A 254 4.55 5.87 16.25
CA ASP A 254 5.61 6.38 17.10
C ASP A 254 6.31 7.60 16.50
N THR A 255 6.59 7.56 15.21
CA THR A 255 7.26 8.67 14.51
C THR A 255 6.34 9.89 14.46
N ILE A 256 5.04 9.72 14.18
CA ILE A 256 4.07 10.82 14.23
C ILE A 256 4.03 11.47 15.61
N LYS A 257 4.03 10.68 16.69
CA LYS A 257 4.00 11.21 18.07
C LYS A 257 5.30 11.92 18.47
N LYS A 258 6.47 11.40 18.05
CA LYS A 258 7.79 11.83 18.54
C LYS A 258 8.50 12.81 17.62
N ASN A 259 8.31 12.69 16.31
CA ASN A 259 8.96 13.48 15.26
C ASN A 259 7.99 13.72 14.08
N PRO A 260 6.90 14.48 14.28
CA PRO A 260 5.85 14.66 13.26
C PRO A 260 6.33 15.28 11.95
N GLU A 261 7.41 16.06 11.97
CA GLU A 261 8.00 16.69 10.78
C GLU A 261 8.90 15.73 9.97
N ASP A 262 9.04 14.47 10.41
CA ASP A 262 9.84 13.48 9.69
C ASP A 262 9.26 13.24 8.28
N ARG A 263 10.15 13.19 7.29
CA ARG A 263 9.80 12.99 5.88
C ARG A 263 9.86 11.53 5.45
N ARG A 264 9.99 10.60 6.40
CA ARG A 264 10.18 9.15 6.20
C ARG A 264 9.08 8.32 6.88
N ILE A 265 7.94 8.94 7.21
CA ILE A 265 6.79 8.26 7.81
C ILE A 265 6.09 7.43 6.73
N ILE A 266 6.60 6.22 6.48
CA ILE A 266 6.22 5.36 5.36
C ILE A 266 5.88 3.95 5.87
N MET A 267 4.87 3.34 5.25
CA MET A 267 4.55 1.93 5.39
C MET A 267 4.49 1.27 4.01
N CYS A 268 5.18 0.13 3.85
CA CYS A 268 5.31 -0.56 2.57
C CYS A 268 4.88 -2.03 2.67
N ALA A 269 3.96 -2.47 1.82
CA ALA A 269 3.57 -3.87 1.70
C ALA A 269 4.36 -4.61 0.61
N TRP A 270 5.07 -3.91 -0.27
CA TRP A 270 5.81 -4.53 -1.37
C TRP A 270 7.15 -5.10 -0.90
N ASN A 271 7.18 -6.39 -0.58
CA ASN A 271 8.38 -7.11 -0.19
C ASN A 271 8.80 -8.13 -1.27
N PRO A 272 9.83 -7.85 -2.09
CA PRO A 272 10.25 -8.74 -3.18
C PRO A 272 10.58 -10.17 -2.76
N LYS A 273 11.07 -10.38 -1.53
CA LYS A 273 11.38 -11.71 -0.98
C LYS A 273 10.10 -12.53 -0.81
N ASP A 274 9.02 -11.89 -0.41
CA ASP A 274 7.80 -12.57 0.02
C ASP A 274 6.75 -12.65 -1.08
N LEU A 275 6.87 -11.88 -2.17
CA LEU A 275 5.92 -11.89 -3.30
C LEU A 275 5.58 -13.29 -3.82
N PRO A 276 6.55 -14.23 -4.00
CA PRO A 276 6.24 -15.59 -4.46
C PRO A 276 5.40 -16.42 -3.49
N PHE A 277 5.24 -15.97 -2.24
CA PHE A 277 4.48 -16.68 -1.20
C PHE A 277 3.10 -16.05 -0.93
N MET A 278 2.75 -14.95 -1.59
CA MET A 278 1.45 -14.28 -1.38
C MET A 278 0.39 -14.83 -2.34
N ALA A 279 -0.82 -15.08 -1.84
CA ALA A 279 -1.97 -15.46 -2.68
C ALA A 279 -2.29 -14.36 -3.72
N LEU A 280 -2.13 -13.09 -3.34
CA LEU A 280 -2.22 -11.97 -4.26
C LEU A 280 -1.17 -10.91 -3.91
N PRO A 281 -0.26 -10.56 -4.84
CA PRO A 281 0.69 -9.48 -4.62
C PRO A 281 0.01 -8.14 -4.27
N PRO A 282 0.56 -7.32 -3.37
CA PRO A 282 -0.09 -6.12 -2.85
C PRO A 282 -0.47 -5.14 -3.96
N CYS A 283 -1.74 -4.75 -4.03
CA CYS A 283 -2.21 -3.71 -4.95
C CYS A 283 -1.86 -2.32 -4.41
N HIS A 284 -2.23 -2.03 -3.17
CA HIS A 284 -1.81 -0.83 -2.42
C HIS A 284 -0.44 -1.08 -1.80
N ALA A 285 0.60 -0.62 -2.48
CA ALA A 285 1.97 -1.08 -2.28
C ALA A 285 2.71 -0.28 -1.20
N LEU A 286 2.48 1.03 -1.14
CA LEU A 286 3.20 1.94 -0.25
C LEU A 286 2.30 3.13 0.11
N CYS A 287 2.25 3.50 1.38
CA CYS A 287 1.69 4.78 1.80
C CYS A 287 2.71 5.61 2.59
N GLN A 288 2.58 6.92 2.47
CA GLN A 288 3.35 7.91 3.21
C GLN A 288 2.38 8.80 3.99
N PHE A 289 2.75 9.12 5.23
CA PHE A 289 2.03 10.05 6.07
C PHE A 289 2.76 11.38 6.15
N TYR A 290 1.98 12.44 6.38
CA TYR A 290 2.47 13.81 6.47
C TYR A 290 1.71 14.56 7.56
N VAL A 291 2.44 15.18 8.50
CA VAL A 291 1.87 16.00 9.55
C VAL A 291 2.18 17.46 9.27
N CYS A 292 1.14 18.30 9.28
CA CYS A 292 1.27 19.75 9.13
C CYS A 292 0.04 20.42 9.74
N ASP A 293 0.23 21.56 10.40
CA ASP A 293 -0.86 22.37 10.98
C ASP A 293 -1.83 21.60 11.90
N GLY A 294 -1.30 20.61 12.65
CA GLY A 294 -2.09 19.76 13.54
C GLY A 294 -2.96 18.72 12.81
N GLU A 295 -2.72 18.51 11.52
CA GLU A 295 -3.44 17.56 10.68
C GLU A 295 -2.54 16.43 10.18
N LEU A 296 -3.11 15.24 10.03
CA LEU A 296 -2.49 14.06 9.44
C LEU A 296 -3.07 13.80 8.05
N SER A 297 -2.20 13.82 7.04
CA SER A 297 -2.53 13.44 5.67
C SER A 297 -1.87 12.12 5.29
N CYS A 298 -2.43 11.42 4.30
CA CYS A 298 -1.93 10.16 3.79
C CYS A 298 -1.88 10.18 2.27
N GLN A 299 -0.75 9.77 1.69
CA GLN A 299 -0.61 9.51 0.26
C GLN A 299 -0.39 8.02 0.03
N LEU A 300 -1.24 7.40 -0.78
CA LEU A 300 -1.14 6.00 -1.18
C LEU A 300 -0.64 5.90 -2.62
N TYR A 301 0.34 5.03 -2.86
CA TYR A 301 0.66 4.49 -4.18
C TYR A 301 0.10 3.07 -4.33
N GLN A 302 -0.81 2.92 -5.30
CA GLN A 302 -1.42 1.64 -5.66
C GLN A 302 -1.01 1.27 -7.09
N ARG A 303 -0.26 0.18 -7.23
CA ARG A 303 0.31 -0.25 -8.53
C ARG A 303 -0.75 -0.67 -9.56
N SER A 304 -1.91 -1.10 -9.09
CA SER A 304 -3.00 -1.67 -9.91
C SER A 304 -4.34 -1.31 -9.26
N GLY A 305 -5.13 -0.49 -9.93
CA GLY A 305 -6.39 0.05 -9.44
C GLY A 305 -7.56 -0.34 -10.33
N ASP A 306 -8.34 -1.32 -9.89
CA ASP A 306 -9.66 -1.62 -10.46
C ASP A 306 -10.62 -0.48 -10.08
N MET A 307 -10.95 0.36 -11.05
CA MET A 307 -11.82 1.51 -10.84
C MET A 307 -13.27 1.11 -10.52
N GLY A 308 -13.71 -0.09 -10.91
CA GLY A 308 -15.07 -0.57 -10.70
C GLY A 308 -15.33 -1.00 -9.26
N LEU A 309 -14.49 -1.89 -8.72
CA LEU A 309 -14.66 -2.47 -7.39
C LEU A 309 -13.58 -2.03 -6.40
N GLY A 310 -12.30 -2.21 -6.74
CA GLY A 310 -11.18 -2.05 -5.81
C GLY A 310 -10.96 -0.62 -5.31
N VAL A 311 -10.83 0.35 -6.22
CA VAL A 311 -10.51 1.75 -5.89
C VAL A 311 -11.51 2.39 -4.90
N PRO A 312 -12.84 2.23 -5.05
CA PRO A 312 -13.80 2.67 -4.03
C PRO A 312 -13.53 2.13 -2.61
N PHE A 313 -13.15 0.85 -2.49
CA PHE A 313 -12.76 0.25 -1.21
C PHE A 313 -11.46 0.86 -0.69
N ASN A 314 -10.46 1.03 -1.56
CA ASN A 314 -9.15 1.55 -1.18
C ASN A 314 -9.20 3.01 -0.72
N ILE A 315 -10.05 3.84 -1.33
CA ILE A 315 -10.27 5.23 -0.91
C ILE A 315 -10.76 5.28 0.54
N ALA A 316 -11.85 4.58 0.83
CA ALA A 316 -12.44 4.56 2.15
C ALA A 316 -11.54 3.88 3.19
N SER A 317 -10.84 2.80 2.82
CA SER A 317 -9.93 2.07 3.72
C SER A 317 -8.75 2.93 4.19
N TYR A 318 -8.05 3.60 3.27
CA TYR A 318 -6.91 4.44 3.65
C TYR A 318 -7.32 5.79 4.24
N ALA A 319 -8.50 6.32 3.89
CA ALA A 319 -9.11 7.41 4.63
C ALA A 319 -9.35 6.99 6.09
N LEU A 320 -9.99 5.84 6.33
CA LEU A 320 -10.26 5.32 7.66
C LEU A 320 -8.97 5.10 8.47
N LEU A 321 -7.93 4.50 7.88
CA LEU A 321 -6.63 4.36 8.53
C LEU A 321 -6.06 5.71 8.98
N THR A 322 -6.20 6.74 8.14
CA THR A 322 -5.77 8.11 8.45
C THR A 322 -6.57 8.69 9.62
N TYR A 323 -7.89 8.50 9.66
CA TYR A 323 -8.73 8.86 10.80
C TYR A 323 -8.30 8.17 12.09
N MET A 324 -8.05 6.85 12.05
CA MET A 324 -7.65 6.06 13.21
C MET A 324 -6.30 6.52 13.78
N ILE A 325 -5.30 6.73 12.91
CA ILE A 325 -3.98 7.21 13.34
C ILE A 325 -4.07 8.65 13.86
N ALA A 326 -4.82 9.53 13.18
CA ALA A 326 -5.03 10.91 13.65
C ALA A 326 -5.65 10.91 15.06
N HIS A 327 -6.69 10.10 15.28
CA HIS A 327 -7.36 9.95 16.57
C HIS A 327 -6.40 9.58 17.70
N ILE A 328 -5.62 8.51 17.56
CA ILE A 328 -4.72 8.01 18.62
C ILE A 328 -3.44 8.87 18.79
N THR A 329 -3.21 9.81 17.88
CA THR A 329 -2.08 10.76 17.93
C THR A 329 -2.51 12.18 18.30
N GLY A 330 -3.81 12.42 18.52
CA GLY A 330 -4.34 13.74 18.87
C GLY A 330 -4.32 14.75 17.72
N LEU A 331 -4.24 14.28 16.48
CA LEU A 331 -4.26 15.08 15.27
C LEU A 331 -5.66 15.08 14.65
N LYS A 332 -5.91 16.04 13.75
CA LYS A 332 -7.10 16.06 12.89
C LYS A 332 -6.82 15.35 11.57
N PRO A 333 -7.81 14.74 10.91
CA PRO A 333 -7.61 14.19 9.57
C PRO A 333 -7.49 15.33 8.53
N GLY A 334 -6.47 15.26 7.68
CA GLY A 334 -6.15 16.26 6.64
C GLY A 334 -6.63 15.81 5.26
N ASP A 335 -5.69 15.47 4.37
CA ASP A 335 -6.01 14.99 3.01
C ASP A 335 -5.64 13.52 2.82
N PHE A 336 -6.42 12.82 2.01
CA PHE A 336 -6.03 11.54 1.40
C PHE A 336 -5.71 11.74 -0.09
N VAL A 337 -4.50 11.37 -0.51
CA VAL A 337 -4.04 11.44 -1.90
C VAL A 337 -3.85 10.03 -2.43
N HIS A 338 -4.59 9.66 -3.47
CA HIS A 338 -4.55 8.33 -4.06
C HIS A 338 -3.85 8.38 -5.42
N THR A 339 -2.67 7.78 -5.50
CA THR A 339 -1.88 7.66 -6.73
C THR A 339 -2.00 6.24 -7.28
N LEU A 340 -2.41 6.12 -8.53
CA LEU A 340 -2.58 4.86 -9.25
C LEU A 340 -1.48 4.69 -10.30
N GLY A 341 -0.88 3.50 -10.34
CA GLY A 341 -0.06 3.03 -11.46
C GLY A 341 -0.97 2.63 -12.61
N ASP A 342 -1.29 1.34 -12.71
CA ASP A 342 -2.22 0.82 -13.70
C ASP A 342 -3.68 1.05 -13.27
N ALA A 343 -4.28 2.16 -13.69
CA ALA A 343 -5.68 2.48 -13.45
C ALA A 343 -6.53 1.91 -14.57
N HIS A 344 -7.44 0.99 -14.25
CA HIS A 344 -8.14 0.20 -15.25
C HIS A 344 -9.61 -0.05 -14.92
N ILE A 345 -10.37 -0.27 -15.99
CA ILE A 345 -11.76 -0.70 -15.98
C ILE A 345 -11.83 -2.06 -16.65
N TYR A 346 -12.34 -3.07 -15.94
CA TYR A 346 -12.64 -4.35 -16.58
C TYR A 346 -13.73 -4.18 -17.65
N ILE A 347 -13.61 -4.90 -18.75
CA ILE A 347 -14.53 -4.77 -19.89
C ILE A 347 -15.99 -5.02 -19.45
N ASN A 348 -16.21 -6.00 -18.56
CA ASN A 348 -17.53 -6.30 -18.00
C ASN A 348 -18.06 -5.25 -17.00
N HIS A 349 -17.27 -4.22 -16.64
CA HIS A 349 -17.69 -3.12 -15.77
C HIS A 349 -18.02 -1.83 -16.53
N ILE A 350 -17.79 -1.77 -17.84
CA ILE A 350 -18.02 -0.55 -18.64
C ILE A 350 -19.47 -0.08 -18.54
N GLU A 351 -20.44 -0.96 -18.80
CA GLU A 351 -21.88 -0.60 -18.74
C GLU A 351 -22.33 -0.24 -17.32
N PRO A 352 -22.00 -1.00 -16.26
CA PRO A 352 -22.22 -0.58 -14.87
C PRO A 352 -21.66 0.81 -14.54
N LEU A 353 -20.45 1.13 -15.00
CA LEU A 353 -19.81 2.41 -14.73
C LEU A 353 -20.42 3.56 -15.54
N LYS A 354 -20.90 3.32 -16.77
CA LYS A 354 -21.70 4.32 -17.51
C LYS A 354 -22.96 4.71 -16.75
N VAL A 355 -23.64 3.74 -16.12
CA VAL A 355 -24.78 4.03 -15.23
C VAL A 355 -24.35 4.85 -14.02
N GLN A 356 -23.18 4.56 -13.44
CA GLN A 356 -22.64 5.35 -12.32
C GLN A 356 -22.36 6.80 -12.74
N LEU A 357 -21.77 7.02 -13.91
CA LEU A 357 -21.41 8.36 -14.43
C LEU A 357 -22.62 9.27 -14.69
N GLN A 358 -23.82 8.70 -14.86
CA GLN A 358 -25.06 9.46 -15.05
C GLN A 358 -25.69 9.95 -13.74
N ARG A 359 -25.18 9.50 -12.58
CA ARG A 359 -25.75 9.84 -11.28
C ARG A 359 -25.17 11.14 -10.74
N GLU A 360 -26.03 11.98 -10.21
CA GLU A 360 -25.61 13.17 -9.47
C GLU A 360 -24.83 12.77 -8.20
N ILE A 361 -23.71 13.45 -7.97
CA ILE A 361 -22.93 13.32 -6.73
C ILE A 361 -23.76 13.91 -5.59
N ARG A 362 -23.82 13.19 -4.47
CA ARG A 362 -24.42 13.68 -3.22
C ARG A 362 -23.31 14.03 -2.22
N PRO A 363 -23.60 14.83 -1.17
CA PRO A 363 -22.62 15.11 -0.13
C PRO A 363 -22.05 13.82 0.47
N PHE A 364 -20.74 13.81 0.69
CA PHE A 364 -20.11 12.71 1.42
C PHE A 364 -20.68 12.59 2.84
N PRO A 365 -20.72 11.38 3.40
CA PRO A 365 -21.09 11.18 4.80
C PRO A 365 -20.03 11.73 5.74
N LYS A 366 -20.33 11.72 7.04
CA LYS A 366 -19.35 11.96 8.11
C LYS A 366 -18.98 10.65 8.79
N LEU A 367 -17.72 10.52 9.21
CA LEU A 367 -17.26 9.42 10.06
C LEU A 367 -17.09 9.95 11.49
N LYS A 368 -17.70 9.27 12.46
CA LYS A 368 -17.47 9.50 13.89
C LYS A 368 -16.78 8.28 14.49
N ILE A 369 -15.79 8.55 15.33
CA ILE A 369 -15.20 7.57 16.24
C ILE A 369 -15.89 7.78 17.60
N LEU A 370 -16.67 6.79 18.03
CA LEU A 370 -17.59 6.90 19.18
C LEU A 370 -16.88 6.79 20.53
N ARG A 371 -15.78 6.03 20.58
CA ARG A 371 -15.00 5.77 21.79
C ARG A 371 -13.64 6.42 21.72
N GLN A 372 -13.18 6.94 22.85
CA GLN A 372 -11.78 7.34 22.98
C GLN A 372 -10.90 6.08 23.04
N VAL A 373 -10.21 5.79 21.95
CA VAL A 373 -9.22 4.70 21.84
C VAL A 373 -7.80 5.25 21.96
N GLU A 374 -6.90 4.52 22.64
CA GLU A 374 -5.50 4.93 22.87
C GLU A 374 -4.49 4.18 21.99
N SER A 375 -4.76 2.92 21.67
CA SER A 375 -3.94 2.08 20.80
C SER A 375 -4.64 1.76 19.48
N ILE A 376 -3.87 1.62 18.40
CA ILE A 376 -4.41 1.23 17.08
C ILE A 376 -5.05 -0.17 17.11
N ASP A 377 -4.57 -1.04 18.00
CA ASP A 377 -5.01 -2.42 18.13
C ASP A 377 -6.33 -2.57 18.92
N ASP A 378 -6.74 -1.51 19.64
CA ASP A 378 -7.93 -1.54 20.50
C ASP A 378 -9.21 -1.17 19.76
N PHE A 379 -9.13 -0.73 18.50
CA PHE A 379 -10.30 -0.37 17.70
C PHE A 379 -11.16 -1.59 17.37
N ARG A 380 -12.48 -1.38 17.41
CA ARG A 380 -13.50 -2.37 17.11
C ARG A 380 -14.48 -1.79 16.10
N ALA A 381 -15.17 -2.66 15.37
CA ALA A 381 -16.12 -2.22 14.35
C ALA A 381 -17.24 -1.31 14.91
N GLU A 382 -17.63 -1.52 16.16
CA GLU A 382 -18.63 -0.72 16.88
C GLU A 382 -18.16 0.68 17.29
N ASP A 383 -16.86 0.96 17.24
CA ASP A 383 -16.33 2.29 17.51
C ASP A 383 -16.61 3.29 16.38
N PHE A 384 -17.13 2.85 15.23
CA PHE A 384 -17.27 3.69 14.04
C PHE A 384 -18.73 3.85 13.62
N GLU A 385 -19.15 5.10 13.46
CA GLU A 385 -20.46 5.48 12.94
C GLU A 385 -20.30 6.29 11.65
N ILE A 386 -21.01 5.85 10.60
CA ILE A 386 -21.16 6.62 9.37
C ILE A 386 -22.48 7.39 9.45
N CYS A 387 -22.40 8.71 9.56
CA CYS A 387 -23.54 9.62 9.61
C CYS A 387 -23.87 10.16 8.21
N ASP A 388 -25.15 10.40 7.95
CA ASP A 388 -25.65 11.10 6.75
C ASP A 388 -25.29 10.42 5.40
N TYR A 389 -25.04 9.10 5.42
CA TYR A 389 -24.75 8.36 4.19
C TYR A 389 -26.01 8.06 3.38
N ASN A 390 -26.29 8.93 2.42
CA ASN A 390 -27.41 8.81 1.48
C ASN A 390 -26.95 8.52 0.04
N PRO A 391 -26.35 7.35 -0.26
CA PRO A 391 -25.89 7.04 -1.61
C PRO A 391 -27.04 6.64 -2.54
N HIS A 392 -26.78 6.68 -3.83
CA HIS A 392 -27.57 5.99 -4.84
C HIS A 392 -27.52 4.46 -4.63
N PRO A 393 -28.50 3.70 -5.18
CA PRO A 393 -28.55 2.24 -5.04
C PRO A 393 -27.28 1.53 -5.52
N THR A 394 -27.02 0.34 -4.98
CA THR A 394 -25.89 -0.50 -5.39
C THR A 394 -25.89 -0.76 -6.89
N ILE A 395 -24.70 -0.71 -7.51
CA ILE A 395 -24.48 -1.17 -8.88
C ILE A 395 -23.73 -2.50 -8.79
N LYS A 396 -24.32 -3.57 -9.32
CA LYS A 396 -23.70 -4.90 -9.30
C LYS A 396 -22.60 -4.97 -10.35
N MET A 397 -21.40 -5.39 -9.94
CA MET A 397 -20.25 -5.66 -10.79
C MET A 397 -19.64 -6.99 -10.36
N GLN A 398 -19.25 -7.83 -11.31
CA GLN A 398 -18.64 -9.13 -11.03
C GLN A 398 -17.13 -9.00 -10.90
N MET A 399 -16.55 -9.56 -9.83
CA MET A 399 -15.09 -9.57 -9.66
C MET A 399 -14.46 -10.50 -10.70
N ALA A 400 -13.35 -10.06 -11.28
CA ALA A 400 -12.52 -10.89 -12.14
C ALA A 400 -11.55 -11.71 -11.27
N VAL A 401 -11.59 -13.05 -11.38
CA VAL A 401 -10.81 -13.97 -10.54
C VAL A 401 -9.65 -14.54 -11.32
#